data_AF-A0A382WLZ8-F1
#
_entry.id   AF-A0A382WLZ8-F1
#
_cell.length_a   1.000
_cell.length_b   1.000
_cell.length_c   1.000
_cell.angle_alpha   90.00
_cell.angle_beta   90.00
_cell.angle_gamma   90.00
#
_symmetry.space_group_name_H-M   'P 1'
#
loop_
_entity.id
_entity.type
_entity.pdbx_description
1 polymer ?
#
loop_
_entity_poly.entity_id
_entity_poly.type
_entity_poly.pdbx_seq_one_letter_code
_entity_poly.pdbx_strand_id
1 'polypeptide(L)'
;VDFDYFYAQCEEVRSPNLKTKPVMVCMFSDRGGDSGAIATANYNAREYGVKSGVSIKFAKQKLKDITDSVFLPADFEYYSEMSEKSMNIIKEFA
;
A
#
# COMPACT_ATOMS: atom_id res chain seq x y z
N VAL A 1 -10.94 12.28 11.23
CA VAL A 1 -9.64 11.57 11.31
C VAL A 1 -9.38 10.97 9.94
N ASP A 2 -8.17 11.12 9.41
CA ASP A 2 -7.71 10.50 8.15
C ASP A 2 -6.47 9.67 8.48
N PHE A 3 -6.36 8.47 7.90
CA PHE A 3 -5.27 7.54 8.20
C PHE A 3 -4.17 7.64 7.14
N ASP A 4 -2.94 7.83 7.62
CA ASP A 4 -1.78 7.98 6.75
C ASP A 4 -1.51 6.72 5.93
N TYR A 5 -1.48 6.87 4.59
CA TYR A 5 -1.12 5.81 3.62
C TYR A 5 -1.72 4.43 3.95
N PHE A 6 -3.01 4.44 4.34
CA PHE A 6 -3.68 3.39 5.11
C PHE A 6 -3.36 1.94 4.71
N TYR A 7 -3.58 1.53 3.46
CA TYR A 7 -3.37 0.11 3.09
C TYR A 7 -1.90 -0.32 3.24
N ALA A 8 -0.95 0.53 2.84
CA ALA A 8 0.46 0.21 3.01
C ALA A 8 0.86 0.23 4.49
N GLN A 9 0.25 1.10 5.31
CA GLN A 9 0.47 1.10 6.76
C GLN A 9 -0.10 -0.16 7.43
N CYS A 10 -1.26 -0.66 7.00
CA CYS A 10 -1.79 -1.94 7.48
C CYS A 10 -0.80 -3.09 7.21
N GLU A 11 -0.19 -3.13 6.03
CA GLU A 11 0.84 -4.13 5.71
C GLU A 11 2.10 -3.98 6.58
N GLU A 12 2.54 -2.75 6.85
CA GLU A 12 3.66 -2.48 7.77
C GLU A 12 3.36 -2.88 9.23
N VAL A 13 2.10 -2.81 9.66
CA VAL A 13 1.66 -3.30 10.97
C VAL A 13 1.66 -4.83 10.99
N ARG A 14 1.15 -5.47 9.94
CA ARG A 14 1.12 -6.92 9.77
C ARG A 14 2.52 -7.53 9.64
N SER A 15 3.45 -6.79 9.04
CA SER A 15 4.83 -7.21 8.77
C SER A 15 5.81 -6.05 9.05
N PRO A 16 6.32 -5.92 10.29
CA PRO A 16 7.15 -4.78 10.71
C PRO A 16 8.44 -4.57 9.91
N ASN A 17 8.95 -5.63 9.26
CA ASN A 17 10.13 -5.57 8.39
C ASN A 17 9.89 -4.76 7.08
N LEU A 18 8.64 -4.39 6.79
CA LEU A 18 8.28 -3.58 5.63
C LEU A 18 8.49 -2.08 5.86
N LYS A 19 8.54 -1.61 7.11
CA LYS A 19 8.64 -0.18 7.46
C LYS A 19 9.88 0.53 6.89
N THR A 20 10.97 -0.20 6.68
CA THR A 20 12.22 0.34 6.15
C THR A 20 12.32 0.26 4.63
N LYS A 21 11.28 -0.24 3.95
CA LYS A 21 11.31 -0.55 2.52
C LYS A 21 10.30 0.30 1.74
N PRO A 22 10.48 0.51 0.43
CA PRO A 22 9.41 0.99 -0.44
C PRO A 22 8.31 -0.07 -0.55
N VAL A 23 7.08 0.27 -0.16
CA VAL A 23 5.94 -0.66 -0.14
C VAL A 23 4.81 -0.11 -0.99
N MET A 24 4.31 -0.94 -1.90
CA MET A 24 3.16 -0.65 -2.74
C MET A 24 2.10 -1.74 -2.59
N VAL A 25 0.87 -1.32 -2.36
CA VAL A 25 -0.32 -2.17 -2.47
C VAL A 25 -0.89 -2.00 -3.88
N CYS A 26 -1.07 -3.11 -4.58
CA CYS A 26 -1.39 -3.20 -5.99
C CYS A 26 -2.82 -3.70 -6.20
N MET A 27 -3.54 -3.01 -7.10
CA MET A 27 -4.78 -3.46 -7.68
C MET A 27 -4.51 -4.00 -9.07
N PHE A 28 -4.45 -5.33 -9.19
CA PHE A 28 -4.26 -6.01 -10.46
C PHE A 28 -5.54 -5.99 -11.29
N SER A 29 -5.39 -5.96 -12.61
CA SER A 29 -6.52 -6.06 -13.54
C SER A 29 -6.59 -7.43 -14.20
N ASP A 30 -7.75 -7.77 -14.76
CA ASP A 30 -7.98 -9.06 -15.44
C ASP A 30 -7.16 -9.24 -16.73
N ARG A 31 -6.43 -8.22 -17.16
CA ARG A 31 -5.51 -8.31 -18.31
C ARG A 31 -4.23 -9.10 -17.99
N GLY A 32 -4.01 -9.50 -16.73
CA GLY A 32 -2.91 -10.34 -16.29
C GLY A 32 -1.56 -9.62 -16.13
N GLY A 33 -0.57 -10.34 -15.61
CA GLY A 33 0.79 -9.82 -15.36
C GLY A 33 0.79 -8.57 -14.46
N ASP A 34 1.56 -7.56 -14.86
CA ASP A 34 1.67 -6.27 -14.15
C ASP A 34 0.63 -5.24 -14.61
N SER A 35 -0.49 -5.70 -15.16
CA SER A 35 -1.61 -4.83 -15.49
C SER A 35 -2.36 -4.43 -14.23
N GLY A 36 -2.72 -3.15 -14.14
CA GLY A 36 -3.34 -2.57 -12.95
C GLY A 36 -2.61 -1.33 -12.46
N ALA A 37 -2.94 -0.91 -11.24
CA ALA A 37 -2.44 0.32 -10.64
C ALA A 37 -2.05 0.15 -9.18
N ILE A 38 -1.22 1.05 -8.69
CA ILE A 38 -0.91 1.17 -7.27
C ILE A 38 -2.14 1.76 -6.56
N ALA A 39 -2.72 1.03 -5.61
CA ALA A 39 -3.78 1.55 -4.74
C ALA A 39 -3.21 2.51 -3.70
N THR A 40 -2.16 2.08 -3.00
CA THR A 40 -1.48 2.88 -1.97
C THR A 40 0.02 2.60 -2.00
N ALA A 41 0.81 3.63 -1.76
CA ALA A 41 2.25 3.54 -1.56
C ALA A 41 2.60 4.18 -0.20
N ASN A 42 3.53 3.58 0.55
CA ASN A 42 4.10 4.20 1.74
C ASN A 42 5.00 5.38 1.38
N TYR A 43 5.44 6.15 2.38
CA TYR A 43 6.26 7.33 2.12
C TYR A 43 7.60 7.00 1.47
N ASN A 44 8.26 5.90 1.86
CA ASN A 44 9.51 5.45 1.24
C ASN A 44 9.36 5.24 -0.28
N ALA A 45 8.25 4.66 -0.73
CA ALA A 45 7.97 4.50 -2.16
C ALA A 45 7.66 5.83 -2.88
N ARG A 46 7.00 6.77 -2.18
CA ARG A 46 6.65 8.08 -2.73
C ARG A 46 7.88 8.95 -3.00
N GLU A 47 8.97 8.77 -2.27
CA GLU A 47 10.25 9.45 -2.54
C GLU A 47 10.78 9.15 -3.94
N TYR A 48 10.48 7.95 -4.47
CA TYR A 48 10.83 7.57 -5.84
C TYR A 48 9.78 8.00 -6.87
N GLY A 49 8.74 8.75 -6.48
CA GLY A 49 7.65 9.17 -7.35
C GLY A 49 6.61 8.08 -7.63
N VAL A 50 6.63 6.98 -6.87
CA VAL A 50 5.58 5.95 -6.91
C VAL A 50 4.46 6.32 -5.95
N LYS A 51 3.26 6.55 -6.49
CA LYS A 51 2.08 7.01 -5.73
C LYS A 51 0.81 6.32 -6.20
N SER A 52 -0.26 6.45 -5.44
CA SER A 52 -1.58 5.94 -5.83
C SER A 52 -1.99 6.38 -7.23
N GLY A 53 -2.59 5.46 -7.99
CA GLY A 53 -3.10 5.69 -9.35
C GLY A 53 -2.07 5.50 -10.48
N VAL A 54 -0.76 5.40 -10.19
CA VAL A 54 0.23 5.05 -11.23
C VAL A 54 0.14 3.57 -11.58
N SER A 55 0.49 3.19 -12.81
CA SER A 55 0.44 1.78 -13.22
C SER A 55 1.50 0.95 -12.49
N ILE A 56 1.18 -0.33 -12.21
CA ILE A 56 2.12 -1.26 -11.57
C ILE A 56 3.40 -1.37 -12.42
N LYS A 57 3.24 -1.46 -13.75
CA LYS A 57 4.37 -1.47 -14.70
C LYS A 57 5.26 -0.22 -14.57
N PHE A 58 4.68 0.97 -14.46
CA PHE A 58 5.46 2.20 -14.27
C PHE A 58 6.21 2.20 -12.94
N ALA A 59 5.54 1.78 -11.86
CA ALA A 59 6.16 1.69 -10.54
C ALA A 59 7.35 0.71 -10.52
N LYS A 60 7.19 -0.48 -11.11
CA LYS A 60 8.27 -1.47 -11.25
C LYS A 60 9.44 -0.92 -12.07
N GLN A 61 9.17 -0.18 -13.15
CA GLN A 61 10.22 0.46 -13.94
C GLN A 61 10.97 1.52 -13.12
N LYS A 62 10.26 2.29 -12.30
CA LYS A 62 10.83 3.37 -11.48
C LYS A 62 11.72 2.84 -10.34
N LEU A 63 11.38 1.66 -9.81
CA LEU A 63 12.08 1.02 -8.70
C LEU A 63 12.98 -0.15 -9.13
N LYS A 64 13.28 -0.29 -10.42
CA LYS A 64 14.06 -1.41 -10.97
C LYS A 64 15.43 -1.62 -10.31
N ASP A 65 16.05 -0.54 -9.83
CA ASP A 65 17.38 -0.55 -9.18
C ASP A 65 17.28 -0.64 -7.65
N ILE A 66 16.05 -0.68 -7.10
CA ILE A 66 15.75 -0.76 -5.67
C ILE A 66 15.35 -2.20 -5.33
N THR A 67 16.33 -2.98 -4.89
CA THR A 67 16.24 -4.44 -4.75
C THR A 67 15.34 -4.92 -3.62
N ASP A 68 15.01 -4.05 -2.67
CA ASP A 68 14.15 -4.35 -1.52
C ASP A 68 12.74 -3.77 -1.64
N SER A 69 12.37 -3.20 -2.79
CA SER A 69 11.01 -2.73 -3.04
C SER A 69 9.97 -3.87 -3.04
N VAL A 70 8.81 -3.63 -2.43
CA VAL A 70 7.79 -4.66 -2.18
C VAL A 70 6.48 -4.28 -2.85
N PHE A 71 5.93 -5.20 -3.64
CA PHE A 71 4.64 -5.08 -4.32
C PHE A 71 3.71 -6.17 -3.80
N LEU A 72 2.65 -5.77 -3.09
CA LEU A 72 1.68 -6.67 -2.47
C LEU A 72 0.33 -6.55 -3.18
N PRO A 73 -0.43 -7.64 -3.38
CA PRO A 73 -1.84 -7.53 -3.76
C PRO A 73 -2.65 -6.87 -2.65
N ALA A 74 -3.72 -6.15 -3.02
CA ALA A 74 -4.64 -5.59 -2.04
C ALA A 74 -5.41 -6.69 -1.28
N ASP A 75 -5.47 -6.54 0.04
CA ASP A 75 -6.24 -7.38 0.96
C ASP A 75 -7.34 -6.54 1.62
N PHE A 76 -8.44 -6.34 0.89
CA PHE A 76 -9.54 -5.47 1.35
C PHE A 76 -10.26 -6.00 2.58
N GLU A 77 -10.26 -7.32 2.79
CA GLU A 77 -10.85 -7.92 3.98
C GLU A 77 -10.06 -7.49 5.21
N TYR A 78 -8.74 -7.65 5.18
CA TYR A 78 -7.86 -7.18 6.25
C TYR A 78 -7.94 -5.66 6.47
N TYR A 79 -7.96 -4.86 5.41
CA TYR A 79 -8.04 -3.40 5.53
C TYR A 79 -9.38 -2.94 6.14
N SER A 80 -10.48 -3.63 5.80
CA SER A 80 -11.79 -3.36 6.37
C SER A 80 -11.83 -3.68 7.85
N GLU A 81 -11.25 -4.81 8.27
CA GLU A 81 -11.11 -5.18 9.69
C GLU A 81 -10.31 -4.12 10.48
N MET A 82 -9.20 -3.63 9.93
CA MET A 82 -8.38 -2.57 10.57
C MET A 82 -9.13 -1.24 10.66
N SER A 83 -9.88 -0.89 9.61
CA SER A 83 -10.71 0.32 9.60
C SER A 83 -11.80 0.26 10.66
N GLU A 84 -12.52 -0.87 10.76
CA GLU A 84 -13.56 -1.06 11.76
C GLU A 84 -13.02 -0.94 13.19
N LYS A 85 -11.90 -1.61 13.49
CA LYS A 85 -11.23 -1.50 14.81
C LYS A 85 -10.88 -0.05 15.13
N SER A 86 -10.30 0.66 14.17
CA SER A 86 -9.87 2.06 14.37
C SER A 86 -11.07 2.99 14.55
N MET A 87 -12.13 2.80 13.76
CA MET A 87 -13.36 3.59 13.86
C MET A 87 -14.13 3.33 15.15
N ASN A 88 -14.12 2.09 15.67
CA ASN A 88 -14.72 1.78 16.97
C ASN A 88 -14.05 2.55 18.09
N ILE A 89 -12.71 2.63 18.11
CA ILE A 89 -11.97 3.45 19.06
C ILE A 89 -12.34 4.93 18.89
N ILE A 90 -12.33 5.46 17.67
CA ILE A 90 -12.64 6.89 17.42
C ILE A 90 -14.04 7.27 17.94
N LYS A 91 -15.03 6.38 17.78
CA LYS A 91 -16.40 6.60 18.25
C LYS A 91 -16.52 6.71 19.77
N GLU A 92 -15.61 6.11 20.54
CA GLU A 92 -15.62 6.22 22.01
C GLU A 92 -15.28 7.63 22.51
N PHE A 93 -14.66 8.46 21.66
CA PHE A 93 -14.23 9.82 21.99
C PHE A 93 -14.98 10.91 21.19
N ALA A 94 -16.06 10.53 20.50
CA ALA A 94 -16.87 11.41 19.65
C ALA A 94 -18.23 11.74 20.27
#